data_AF-A0A1I6K6S9-F1
#
_entry.id   AF-A0A1I6K6S9-F1
#
_cell.length_a   1.000
_cell.length_b   1.000
_cell.length_c   1.000
_cell.angle_alpha   90.00
_cell.angle_beta   90.00
_cell.angle_gamma   90.00
#
_symmetry.space_group_name_H-M   'P 1'
#
loop_
_entity.id
_entity.type
_entity.pdbx_description
1 polymer ?
#
loop_
_entity_poly.entity_id
_entity_poly.type
_entity_poly.pdbx_seq_one_letter_code
_entity_poly.pdbx_strand_id
1 'polypeptide(L)'
;MSLPTTTPGRRPGDDFPDTVPEAPPPLPPLAMDPDLPLRKGALVDCPQCRAPMRHLSLPGHHAPATVDIDHCGPCGLVWFDARESVHLSPAAWIQLLRDLHRLRQADVPHAPSRACPLCAKALKEVRNLTRYGRFPVLECGGCGGHLHSQAGMLAERGLVRPLLPAERGALQAERRQLCCLSCGGPADGKGEDCPWCRSPLVMIDMPRLTNALRRRSPSEPLLMPSGGKPVGWACRGCGAPMDPTRETRCGHCHHAVVVPSLEELGPLLDALEHDGRVAEDEVEQERRRRLASYVTPSDPAGGKHGHFWRGDYEKRYDRENARRDRGGAREWPSSGWPESSGGSPPTLVEIALRIAALLLR
;
A
#
# COMPACT_ATOMS: atom_id res chain seq x y z
N MET A 1 46.89 -50.90 22.77
CA MET A 1 47.57 -49.96 23.69
C MET A 1 47.08 -48.55 23.38
N SER A 2 46.85 -47.74 24.40
CA SER A 2 46.05 -46.52 24.40
C SER A 2 46.88 -45.23 24.23
N LEU A 3 46.28 -44.26 23.48
CA LEU A 3 46.32 -42.77 23.57
C LEU A 3 47.66 -41.98 23.37
N PRO A 4 47.61 -40.63 23.15
CA PRO A 4 46.85 -39.77 22.22
C PRO A 4 47.81 -38.84 21.39
N THR A 5 47.42 -37.76 20.65
CA THR A 5 47.45 -36.34 21.13
C THR A 5 46.95 -35.33 20.04
N THR A 6 45.98 -34.49 20.44
CA THR A 6 45.59 -33.09 20.10
C THR A 6 45.91 -32.37 18.77
N THR A 7 44.86 -31.73 18.26
CA THR A 7 44.84 -30.48 17.47
C THR A 7 45.07 -29.23 18.35
N PRO A 8 45.75 -28.17 17.86
CA PRO A 8 45.57 -26.80 18.34
C PRO A 8 44.88 -25.92 17.29
N GLY A 9 43.91 -25.12 17.75
CA GLY A 9 43.14 -24.19 16.93
C GLY A 9 43.84 -22.86 16.63
N ARG A 10 43.37 -22.15 15.60
CA ARG A 10 43.69 -20.75 15.33
C ARG A 10 42.68 -19.86 16.06
N ARG A 11 43.18 -18.99 16.94
CA ARG A 11 42.44 -17.85 17.50
C ARG A 11 42.59 -16.63 16.57
N PRO A 12 41.66 -15.66 16.66
CA PRO A 12 41.48 -14.57 15.70
C PRO A 12 42.41 -13.39 16.00
N GLY A 13 42.81 -12.69 14.93
CA GLY A 13 43.72 -11.54 14.95
C GLY A 13 44.20 -11.21 13.53
N ASP A 14 43.27 -10.72 12.72
CA ASP A 14 43.41 -9.76 11.62
C ASP A 14 44.75 -9.67 10.87
N ASP A 15 44.85 -10.45 9.79
CA ASP A 15 45.65 -10.11 8.61
C ASP A 15 44.78 -10.43 7.39
N PHE A 16 43.92 -9.47 7.02
CA PHE A 16 43.29 -9.46 5.70
C PHE A 16 44.29 -8.85 4.72
N PRO A 17 44.83 -9.61 3.76
CA PRO A 17 45.45 -9.00 2.59
C PRO A 17 44.34 -8.35 1.75
N ASP A 18 44.37 -7.01 1.66
CA ASP A 18 43.64 -6.22 0.68
C ASP A 18 43.93 -6.77 -0.72
N THR A 19 43.02 -7.62 -1.18
CA THR A 19 42.99 -8.12 -2.55
C THR A 19 41.62 -7.78 -3.09
N VAL A 20 41.35 -6.48 -3.21
CA VAL A 20 40.35 -5.97 -4.15
C VAL A 20 40.94 -6.19 -5.55
N PRO A 21 40.35 -7.05 -6.39
CA PRO A 21 40.75 -7.13 -7.78
C PRO A 21 40.45 -5.79 -8.46
N GLU A 22 41.42 -5.27 -9.22
CA GLU A 22 41.23 -4.11 -10.11
C GLU A 22 40.09 -4.40 -11.09
N ALA A 23 38.97 -3.71 -10.86
CA ALA A 23 37.77 -3.65 -11.68
C ALA A 23 36.96 -4.96 -11.85
N PRO A 24 35.65 -4.97 -11.51
CA PRO A 24 34.77 -6.07 -11.88
C PRO A 24 34.66 -6.18 -13.40
N PRO A 25 34.48 -7.40 -13.97
CA PRO A 25 34.23 -7.54 -15.40
C PRO A 25 33.01 -6.69 -15.79
N PRO A 26 33.03 -6.02 -16.95
CA PRO A 26 31.90 -5.22 -17.39
C PRO A 26 30.68 -6.13 -17.46
N LEU A 27 29.62 -5.75 -16.76
CA LEU A 27 28.34 -6.43 -16.85
C LEU A 27 27.92 -6.48 -18.32
N PRO A 28 27.39 -7.61 -18.81
CA PRO A 28 26.79 -7.63 -20.14
C PRO A 28 25.73 -6.51 -20.18
N PRO A 29 25.66 -5.73 -21.27
CA PRO A 29 24.62 -4.73 -21.39
C PRO A 29 23.28 -5.44 -21.24
N LEU A 30 22.44 -4.95 -20.34
CA LEU A 30 21.03 -5.30 -20.31
C LEU A 30 20.46 -4.88 -21.67
N ALA A 31 20.49 -5.78 -22.64
CA ALA A 31 19.71 -5.66 -23.86
C ALA A 31 18.25 -5.93 -23.49
N MET A 32 17.66 -4.99 -22.75
CA MET A 32 16.26 -4.69 -22.91
C MET A 32 16.14 -4.18 -24.33
N ASP A 33 15.40 -4.90 -25.17
CA ASP A 33 14.86 -4.29 -26.38
C ASP A 33 13.92 -3.16 -25.89
N PRO A 34 14.31 -1.87 -25.99
CA PRO A 34 13.67 -0.79 -25.24
C PRO A 34 12.42 -0.23 -25.95
N ASP A 35 12.16 -0.64 -27.19
CA ASP A 35 11.19 0.02 -28.08
C ASP A 35 9.97 -0.84 -28.43
N LEU A 36 9.35 -1.41 -27.40
CA LEU A 36 7.90 -1.57 -27.42
C LEU A 36 7.31 -0.74 -26.29
N PRO A 37 7.02 0.56 -26.51
CA PRO A 37 6.06 1.26 -25.69
C PRO A 37 4.72 0.56 -25.91
N LEU A 38 4.41 -0.37 -25.01
CA LEU A 38 3.04 -0.84 -24.83
C LEU A 38 2.24 0.42 -24.54
N ARG A 39 1.45 0.85 -25.51
CA ARG A 39 0.73 2.11 -25.43
C ARG A 39 -0.08 2.10 -24.13
N LYS A 40 0.04 3.15 -23.33
CA LYS A 40 -1.03 3.54 -22.42
C LYS A 40 -2.34 3.57 -23.24
N GLY A 41 -3.27 2.67 -22.93
CA GLY A 41 -4.51 2.50 -23.69
C GLY A 41 -4.44 1.55 -24.90
N ALA A 42 -3.44 0.67 -25.01
CA ALA A 42 -3.55 -0.48 -25.91
C ALA A 42 -4.75 -1.35 -25.47
N LEU A 43 -5.54 -1.83 -26.43
CA LEU A 43 -6.60 -2.80 -26.14
C LEU A 43 -5.92 -4.11 -25.74
N VAL A 44 -5.90 -4.37 -24.44
CA VAL A 44 -5.30 -5.57 -23.83
C VAL A 44 -6.38 -6.65 -23.81
N ASP A 45 -6.14 -7.82 -24.41
CA ASP A 45 -7.09 -8.93 -24.34
C ASP A 45 -6.92 -9.71 -23.04
N CYS A 46 -8.04 -10.11 -22.44
CA CYS A 46 -8.01 -10.88 -21.22
C CYS A 46 -7.27 -12.22 -21.43
N PRO A 47 -6.25 -12.54 -20.63
CA PRO A 47 -5.53 -13.82 -20.72
C PRO A 47 -6.39 -15.06 -20.53
N GLN A 48 -7.59 -14.88 -19.96
CA GLN A 48 -8.53 -15.94 -19.61
C GLN A 48 -9.62 -16.15 -20.66
N CYS A 49 -10.36 -15.10 -21.03
CA CYS A 49 -11.51 -15.20 -21.95
C CYS A 49 -11.30 -14.54 -23.30
N ARG A 50 -10.15 -13.89 -23.54
CA ARG A 50 -9.85 -13.10 -24.74
C ARG A 50 -10.77 -11.91 -25.01
N ALA A 51 -11.72 -11.61 -24.12
CA ALA A 51 -12.49 -10.37 -24.21
C ALA A 51 -11.58 -9.16 -24.00
N PRO A 52 -11.85 -8.02 -24.65
CA PRO A 52 -11.08 -6.80 -24.45
C PRO A 52 -11.20 -6.35 -23.00
N MET A 53 -10.05 -6.07 -22.38
CA MET A 53 -10.00 -5.49 -21.05
C MET A 53 -10.27 -3.99 -21.13
N ARG A 54 -11.07 -3.51 -20.17
CA ARG A 54 -11.38 -2.10 -20.02
C ARG A 54 -10.23 -1.41 -19.32
N HIS A 55 -9.66 -0.41 -19.97
CA HIS A 55 -8.69 0.48 -19.37
C HIS A 55 -9.39 1.43 -18.39
N LEU A 56 -8.87 1.51 -17.16
CA LEU A 56 -9.38 2.36 -16.09
C LEU A 56 -8.25 3.27 -15.60
N SER A 57 -8.40 4.58 -15.76
CA SER A 57 -7.51 5.56 -15.11
C SER A 57 -8.14 5.96 -13.78
N LEU A 58 -7.55 5.52 -12.68
CA LEU A 58 -8.07 5.67 -11.33
C LEU A 58 -7.22 6.63 -10.49
N PRO A 59 -7.78 7.31 -9.47
CA PRO A 59 -6.99 8.21 -8.64
C PRO A 59 -5.90 7.49 -7.83
N GLY A 60 -4.67 7.99 -7.87
CA GLY A 60 -3.56 7.52 -7.04
C GLY A 60 -3.55 8.15 -5.65
N HIS A 61 -2.73 7.62 -4.74
CA HIS A 61 -2.59 8.12 -3.36
C HIS A 61 -2.25 9.62 -3.26
N HIS A 62 -1.49 10.13 -4.23
CA HIS A 62 -1.05 11.51 -4.29
C HIS A 62 -1.72 12.21 -5.46
N ALA A 63 -2.92 12.76 -5.24
CA ALA A 63 -3.55 13.61 -6.25
C ALA A 63 -2.59 14.74 -6.70
N PRO A 64 -2.52 15.08 -7.99
CA PRO A 64 -3.41 14.65 -9.08
C PRO A 64 -2.96 13.37 -9.82
N ALA A 65 -2.02 12.58 -9.27
CA ALA A 65 -1.54 11.38 -9.94
C ALA A 65 -2.68 10.37 -10.17
N THR A 66 -2.69 9.77 -11.36
CA THR A 66 -3.58 8.66 -11.71
C THR A 66 -2.78 7.37 -11.83
N VAL A 67 -3.47 6.26 -11.67
CA VAL A 67 -2.99 4.90 -11.85
C VAL A 67 -3.86 4.27 -12.91
N ASP A 68 -3.23 3.88 -14.00
CA ASP A 68 -3.88 3.19 -15.09
C ASP A 68 -3.91 1.70 -14.74
N ILE A 69 -5.03 1.00 -14.96
CA ILE A 69 -5.14 -0.45 -14.76
C ILE A 69 -6.05 -1.04 -15.84
N ASP A 70 -5.93 -2.33 -16.12
CA ASP A 70 -6.83 -3.01 -17.05
C ASP A 70 -7.72 -4.01 -16.33
N HIS A 71 -9.02 -3.95 -16.58
CA HIS A 71 -10.03 -4.80 -15.96
C HIS A 71 -10.83 -5.58 -17.00
N CYS A 72 -10.86 -6.91 -16.87
CA CYS A 72 -11.74 -7.76 -17.66
C CYS A 72 -13.11 -7.85 -16.97
N GLY A 73 -14.12 -7.20 -17.54
CA GLY A 73 -15.50 -7.28 -17.06
C GLY A 73 -15.98 -8.72 -16.90
N PRO A 74 -16.04 -9.53 -17.97
CA PRO A 74 -16.58 -10.89 -17.91
C PRO A 74 -15.93 -11.77 -16.85
N CYS A 75 -14.60 -11.78 -16.73
CA CYS A 75 -13.90 -12.64 -15.78
C CYS A 75 -13.75 -12.03 -14.37
N GLY A 76 -13.91 -10.71 -14.22
CA GLY A 76 -13.57 -9.99 -13.01
C GLY A 76 -12.07 -10.05 -12.67
N LEU A 77 -11.21 -10.20 -13.69
CA LEU A 77 -9.75 -10.23 -13.53
C LEU A 77 -9.18 -8.82 -13.71
N VAL A 78 -8.13 -8.50 -12.96
CA VAL A 78 -7.40 -7.23 -13.07
C VAL A 78 -5.96 -7.50 -13.46
N TRP A 79 -5.48 -6.75 -14.44
CA TRP A 79 -4.07 -6.67 -14.77
C TRP A 79 -3.50 -5.39 -14.17
N PHE A 80 -2.38 -5.54 -13.45
CA PHE A 80 -1.57 -4.44 -12.95
C PHE A 80 -0.20 -4.53 -13.59
N ASP A 81 0.28 -3.43 -14.17
CA ASP A 81 1.69 -3.27 -14.48
C ASP A 81 2.51 -3.06 -13.20
N ALA A 82 3.83 -3.02 -13.38
CA ALA A 82 4.75 -2.92 -12.26
C ALA A 82 4.41 -1.74 -11.35
N ARG A 83 4.08 -2.05 -10.08
CA ARG A 83 3.78 -1.11 -8.99
C ARG A 83 2.43 -0.40 -9.03
N GLU A 84 1.57 -0.64 -10.01
CA GLU A 84 0.28 0.08 -10.08
C GLU A 84 -0.62 -0.20 -8.88
N SER A 85 -0.67 -1.45 -8.43
CA SER A 85 -1.54 -1.85 -7.32
C SER A 85 -1.24 -1.08 -6.02
N VAL A 86 0.02 -0.75 -5.74
CA VAL A 86 0.44 -0.01 -4.53
C VAL A 86 0.20 1.49 -4.61
N HIS A 87 -0.12 2.03 -5.79
CA HIS A 87 -0.35 3.46 -5.96
C HIS A 87 -1.83 3.87 -5.90
N LEU A 88 -2.76 2.91 -5.95
CA LEU A 88 -4.22 3.18 -5.93
C LEU A 88 -4.70 3.81 -4.62
N SER A 89 -5.41 4.94 -4.73
CA SER A 89 -6.07 5.57 -3.57
C SER A 89 -7.22 4.73 -3.01
N PRO A 90 -7.67 4.97 -1.76
CA PRO A 90 -8.88 4.33 -1.23
C PRO A 90 -10.13 4.54 -2.09
N ALA A 91 -10.30 5.73 -2.69
CA ALA A 91 -11.41 6.01 -3.60
C ALA A 91 -11.33 5.16 -4.87
N ALA A 92 -10.13 4.98 -5.44
CA ALA A 92 -9.89 4.09 -6.57
C ALA A 92 -10.23 2.64 -6.23
N TRP A 93 -9.88 2.17 -5.04
CA TRP A 93 -10.25 0.85 -4.56
C TRP A 93 -11.76 0.65 -4.45
N ILE A 94 -12.48 1.63 -3.88
CA ILE A 94 -13.95 1.59 -3.81
C ILE A 94 -14.55 1.48 -5.21
N GLN A 95 -14.09 2.30 -6.15
CA GLN A 95 -14.54 2.26 -7.55
C GLN A 95 -14.26 0.90 -8.20
N LEU A 96 -13.04 0.38 -8.04
CA LEU A 96 -12.62 -0.90 -8.60
C LEU A 96 -13.46 -2.07 -8.06
N LEU A 97 -13.74 -2.10 -6.74
CA LEU A 97 -14.57 -3.16 -6.15
C LEU A 97 -16.00 -3.18 -6.69
N ARG A 98 -16.58 -2.00 -6.96
CA ARG A 98 -17.91 -1.91 -7.60
C ARG A 98 -17.89 -2.45 -9.02
N ASP A 99 -16.90 -2.05 -9.80
CA ASP A 99 -16.79 -2.44 -11.21
C ASP A 99 -16.48 -3.93 -11.37
N LEU A 100 -15.63 -4.49 -10.51
CA LEU A 100 -15.25 -5.90 -10.51
C LEU A 100 -16.43 -6.84 -10.35
N HIS A 101 -17.36 -6.49 -9.46
CA HIS A 101 -18.54 -7.32 -9.22
C HIS A 101 -19.58 -7.14 -10.32
N ARG A 102 -19.94 -5.89 -10.63
CA ARG A 102 -21.07 -5.56 -11.51
C ARG A 102 -20.92 -6.17 -12.91
N LEU A 103 -19.69 -6.20 -13.43
CA LEU A 103 -19.41 -6.60 -14.80
C LEU A 103 -19.13 -8.09 -14.98
N ARG A 104 -19.00 -8.82 -13.86
CA ARG A 104 -18.65 -10.23 -13.86
C ARG A 104 -19.77 -11.07 -14.45
N GLN A 105 -19.41 -12.01 -15.32
CA GLN A 105 -20.31 -13.03 -15.83
C GLN A 105 -19.94 -14.39 -15.24
N ALA A 106 -20.92 -15.28 -15.10
CA ALA A 106 -20.70 -16.60 -14.52
C ALA A 106 -19.91 -17.53 -15.46
N ASP A 107 -18.86 -18.11 -14.88
CA ASP A 107 -17.97 -19.22 -15.25
C ASP A 107 -17.55 -19.45 -16.71
N VAL A 108 -16.30 -19.07 -16.98
CA VAL A 108 -15.42 -19.77 -17.93
C VAL A 108 -14.32 -20.46 -17.13
N PRO A 109 -14.11 -21.79 -17.27
CA PRO A 109 -13.03 -22.51 -16.59
C PRO A 109 -11.68 -21.85 -16.83
N HIS A 110 -10.89 -21.70 -15.77
CA HIS A 110 -9.54 -21.13 -15.87
C HIS A 110 -8.69 -21.89 -16.87
N ALA A 111 -8.20 -21.21 -17.91
CA ALA A 111 -7.24 -21.80 -18.83
C ALA A 111 -5.98 -22.16 -18.01
N PRO A 112 -5.45 -23.38 -18.17
CA PRO A 112 -4.31 -23.86 -17.39
C PRO A 112 -3.03 -23.08 -17.69
N SER A 113 -2.93 -22.50 -18.89
CA SER A 113 -1.86 -21.59 -19.29
C SER A 113 -2.48 -20.28 -19.77
N ARG A 114 -1.99 -19.17 -19.22
CA ARG A 114 -2.40 -17.82 -19.56
C ARG A 114 -1.18 -17.04 -20.01
N ALA A 115 -1.30 -16.33 -21.12
CA ALA A 115 -0.23 -15.49 -21.65
C ALA A 115 -0.35 -14.07 -21.09
N CYS A 116 0.79 -13.44 -20.83
CA CYS A 116 0.87 -12.01 -20.55
C CYS A 116 0.21 -11.26 -21.71
N PRO A 117 -0.75 -10.37 -21.43
CA PRO A 117 -1.50 -9.76 -22.51
C PRO A 117 -0.72 -8.62 -23.19
N LEU A 118 0.44 -8.25 -22.62
CA LEU A 118 1.35 -7.26 -23.17
C LEU A 118 2.50 -7.88 -23.99
N CYS A 119 3.18 -8.88 -23.44
CA CYS A 119 4.37 -9.47 -24.08
C CYS A 119 4.17 -10.91 -24.58
N ALA A 120 2.96 -11.45 -24.51
CA ALA A 120 2.57 -12.81 -24.91
C ALA A 120 3.32 -14.00 -24.24
N LYS A 121 4.27 -13.73 -23.33
CA LYS A 121 4.99 -14.76 -22.56
C LYS A 121 4.04 -15.49 -21.62
N ALA A 122 4.30 -16.76 -21.35
CA ALA A 122 3.53 -17.53 -20.37
C ALA A 122 3.63 -16.89 -18.97
N LEU A 123 2.48 -16.71 -18.31
CA LEU A 123 2.42 -16.23 -16.92
C LEU A 123 2.83 -17.35 -15.97
N LYS A 124 3.64 -17.01 -14.98
CA LYS A 124 4.09 -17.90 -13.92
C LYS A 124 3.16 -17.78 -12.73
N GLU A 125 2.61 -18.89 -12.25
CA GLU A 125 1.96 -18.89 -10.94
C GLU A 125 3.01 -18.75 -9.84
N VAL A 126 2.88 -17.68 -9.07
CA VAL A 126 3.63 -17.46 -7.83
C VAL A 126 2.64 -17.37 -6.67
N ARG A 127 3.13 -17.60 -5.46
CA ARG A 127 2.29 -17.65 -4.27
C ARG A 127 2.73 -16.60 -3.26
N ASN A 128 2.02 -15.48 -3.25
CA ASN A 128 2.31 -14.36 -2.36
C ASN A 128 1.92 -14.71 -0.93
N LEU A 129 2.81 -14.43 0.02
CA LEU A 129 2.53 -14.60 1.44
C LEU A 129 1.66 -13.45 1.92
N THR A 130 0.50 -13.77 2.46
CA THR A 130 -0.46 -12.82 3.03
C THR A 130 -0.64 -13.10 4.52
N ARG A 131 -1.42 -12.25 5.19
CA ARG A 131 -1.79 -12.44 6.61
C ARG A 131 -2.39 -13.83 6.89
N TYR A 132 -3.14 -14.40 5.95
CA TYR A 132 -3.88 -15.63 6.14
C TYR A 132 -3.34 -16.79 5.28
N GLY A 133 -2.09 -16.69 4.83
CA GLY A 133 -1.43 -17.76 4.08
C GLY A 133 -1.06 -17.35 2.66
N ARG A 134 -0.77 -18.35 1.83
CA ARG A 134 -0.24 -18.15 0.48
C ARG A 134 -1.36 -18.08 -0.55
N PHE A 135 -1.43 -17.00 -1.32
CA PHE A 135 -2.43 -16.83 -2.39
C PHE A 135 -1.79 -16.89 -3.78
N PRO A 136 -2.41 -17.62 -4.73
CA PRO A 136 -1.90 -17.69 -6.09
C PRO A 136 -2.11 -16.35 -6.81
N VAL A 137 -1.06 -15.90 -7.49
CA VAL A 137 -1.07 -14.79 -8.43
C VAL A 137 -0.29 -15.19 -9.67
N LEU A 138 -0.65 -14.63 -10.82
CA LEU A 138 0.03 -14.90 -12.08
C LEU A 138 0.93 -13.71 -12.43
N GLU A 139 2.24 -13.92 -12.45
CA GLU A 139 3.26 -12.91 -12.71
C GLU A 139 3.87 -13.10 -14.11
N CYS A 140 4.16 -11.99 -14.78
CA CYS A 140 4.96 -11.99 -16.00
C CYS A 140 6.43 -11.68 -15.70
N GLY A 141 7.32 -12.65 -15.87
CA GLY A 141 8.76 -12.44 -15.76
C GLY A 141 9.39 -11.58 -16.87
N GLY A 142 8.60 -11.08 -17.83
CA GLY A 142 9.05 -10.19 -18.90
C GLY A 142 8.87 -8.71 -18.58
N CYS A 143 7.62 -8.29 -18.34
CA CYS A 143 7.27 -6.90 -18.05
C CYS A 143 7.05 -6.60 -16.55
N GLY A 144 7.08 -7.63 -15.68
CA GLY A 144 6.81 -7.46 -14.26
C GLY A 144 5.33 -7.17 -13.92
N GLY A 145 4.43 -7.33 -14.87
CA GLY A 145 2.98 -7.20 -14.65
C GLY A 145 2.37 -8.44 -14.01
N HIS A 146 1.21 -8.25 -13.38
CA HIS A 146 0.54 -9.27 -12.58
C HIS A 146 -0.95 -9.34 -12.93
N LEU A 147 -1.47 -10.57 -13.05
CA LEU A 147 -2.88 -10.87 -13.24
C LEU A 147 -3.49 -11.39 -11.93
N HIS A 148 -4.47 -10.66 -11.41
CA HIS A 148 -5.14 -10.99 -10.15
C HIS A 148 -6.59 -11.36 -10.39
N SER A 149 -7.05 -12.34 -9.61
CA SER A 149 -8.47 -12.50 -9.32
C SER A 149 -8.90 -11.53 -8.22
N GLN A 150 -10.20 -11.31 -8.05
CA GLN A 150 -10.73 -10.46 -6.97
C GLN A 150 -10.22 -10.94 -5.60
N ALA A 151 -10.23 -12.25 -5.36
CA ALA A 151 -9.69 -12.84 -4.13
C ALA A 151 -8.19 -12.56 -3.97
N GLY A 152 -7.38 -12.77 -5.01
CA GLY A 152 -5.93 -12.55 -4.94
C GLY A 152 -5.57 -11.09 -4.65
N MET A 153 -6.23 -10.16 -5.34
CA MET A 153 -6.09 -8.72 -5.15
C MET A 153 -6.42 -8.27 -3.72
N LEU A 154 -7.51 -8.80 -3.14
CA LEU A 154 -7.89 -8.54 -1.76
C LEU A 154 -6.95 -9.23 -0.75
N ALA A 155 -6.50 -10.44 -1.06
CA ALA A 155 -5.64 -11.23 -0.19
C ALA A 155 -4.26 -10.61 -0.01
N GLU A 156 -3.69 -10.01 -1.06
CA GLU A 156 -2.42 -9.28 -0.98
C GLU A 156 -2.44 -8.13 0.02
N ARG A 157 -3.63 -7.55 0.26
CA ARG A 157 -3.85 -6.50 1.26
C ARG A 157 -4.34 -7.05 2.60
N GLY A 158 -4.45 -8.37 2.73
CA GLY A 158 -4.96 -9.04 3.93
C GLY A 158 -6.43 -8.71 4.22
N LEU A 159 -7.24 -8.44 3.19
CA LEU A 159 -8.65 -8.02 3.30
C LEU A 159 -9.64 -9.17 3.18
N VAL A 160 -9.15 -10.38 2.91
CA VAL A 160 -9.92 -11.62 2.92
C VAL A 160 -9.27 -12.63 3.83
N ARG A 161 -10.07 -13.55 4.36
CA ARG A 161 -9.65 -14.61 5.29
C ARG A 161 -10.38 -15.92 4.99
N PRO A 162 -9.87 -17.07 5.46
CA PRO A 162 -10.60 -18.34 5.39
C PRO A 162 -12.00 -18.25 6.01
N LEU A 163 -12.94 -19.03 5.47
CA LEU A 163 -14.30 -19.13 6.00
C LEU A 163 -14.29 -19.78 7.40
N LEU A 164 -14.83 -19.06 8.38
CA LEU A 164 -14.96 -19.53 9.75
C LEU A 164 -16.17 -20.49 9.89
N PRO A 165 -16.15 -21.43 10.85
CA PRO A 165 -17.26 -22.36 11.07
C PRO A 165 -18.61 -21.67 11.29
N ALA A 166 -18.65 -20.55 12.03
CA ALA A 166 -19.88 -19.80 12.27
C ALA A 166 -20.47 -19.17 11.01
N GLU A 167 -19.62 -18.80 10.04
CA GLU A 167 -20.05 -18.23 8.77
C GLU A 167 -20.63 -19.31 7.85
N ARG A 168 -20.04 -20.52 7.87
CA ARG A 168 -20.60 -21.67 7.17
C ARG A 168 -22.00 -21.98 7.68
N GLY A 169 -22.18 -21.96 9.01
CA GLY A 169 -23.50 -22.11 9.65
C GLY A 169 -24.47 -21.00 9.26
N ALA A 170 -24.04 -19.73 9.27
CA ALA A 170 -24.87 -18.59 8.88
C ALA A 170 -25.30 -18.65 7.40
N LEU A 171 -24.38 -18.96 6.48
CA LEU A 171 -24.69 -19.11 5.05
C LEU A 171 -25.73 -20.21 4.81
N GLN A 172 -25.61 -21.35 5.51
CA GLN A 172 -26.58 -22.43 5.44
C GLN A 172 -27.94 -22.03 6.00
N ALA A 173 -27.97 -21.38 7.18
CA ALA A 173 -29.20 -20.91 7.80
C ALA A 173 -29.95 -19.89 6.93
N GLU A 174 -29.21 -18.99 6.29
CA GLU A 174 -29.75 -17.99 5.35
C GLU A 174 -30.09 -18.57 3.96
N ARG A 175 -29.74 -19.85 3.69
CA ARG A 175 -29.87 -20.49 2.37
C ARG A 175 -29.21 -19.69 1.25
N ARG A 176 -28.08 -19.03 1.54
CA ARG A 176 -27.34 -18.20 0.60
C ARG A 176 -26.34 -19.04 -0.17
N GLN A 177 -26.22 -18.78 -1.48
CA GLN A 177 -25.15 -19.36 -2.29
C GLN A 177 -23.85 -18.58 -2.01
N LEU A 178 -22.81 -19.31 -1.59
CA LEU A 178 -21.46 -18.77 -1.55
C LEU A 178 -20.89 -18.79 -2.97
N CYS A 179 -20.30 -17.68 -3.41
CA CYS A 179 -19.58 -17.63 -4.68
C CYS A 179 -18.07 -17.55 -4.42
N CYS A 180 -17.28 -18.29 -5.20
CA CYS A 180 -15.83 -18.18 -5.10
C CYS A 180 -15.38 -16.79 -5.56
N LEU A 181 -14.73 -16.01 -4.69
CA LEU A 181 -14.21 -14.69 -5.07
C LEU A 181 -13.17 -14.76 -6.21
N SER A 182 -12.51 -15.91 -6.43
CA SER A 182 -11.56 -16.08 -7.53
C SER A 182 -12.23 -16.29 -8.89
N CYS A 183 -13.11 -17.28 -9.03
CA CYS A 183 -13.71 -17.65 -10.33
C CYS A 183 -15.18 -17.23 -10.51
N GLY A 184 -15.89 -16.93 -9.42
CA GLY A 184 -17.31 -16.56 -9.43
C GLY A 184 -18.24 -17.76 -9.32
N GLY A 185 -17.71 -18.97 -9.57
CA GLY A 185 -18.45 -20.21 -9.49
C GLY A 185 -19.04 -20.50 -8.11
N PRO A 186 -20.21 -21.15 -8.08
CA PRO A 186 -20.91 -21.46 -6.84
C PRO A 186 -20.09 -22.46 -6.00
N ALA A 187 -20.08 -22.23 -4.70
CA ALA A 187 -19.45 -23.09 -3.71
C ALA A 187 -20.45 -23.42 -2.60
N ASP A 188 -20.35 -24.62 -2.04
CA ASP A 188 -21.20 -25.06 -0.92
C ASP A 188 -20.62 -24.68 0.45
N GLY A 189 -19.40 -24.12 0.47
CA GLY A 189 -18.69 -23.75 1.69
C GLY A 189 -18.45 -24.94 2.62
N LYS A 190 -18.38 -26.19 2.12
CA LYS A 190 -17.98 -27.35 2.93
C LYS A 190 -16.47 -27.56 2.94
N GLY A 191 -15.84 -27.37 1.77
CA GLY A 191 -14.39 -27.44 1.61
C GLY A 191 -13.67 -26.12 1.91
N GLU A 192 -12.34 -26.17 1.90
CA GLU A 192 -11.50 -24.97 1.94
C GLU A 192 -11.19 -24.43 0.53
N ASP A 193 -11.30 -25.26 -0.50
CA ASP A 193 -11.02 -24.87 -1.89
C ASP A 193 -12.29 -24.92 -2.75
N CYS A 194 -12.32 -24.05 -3.76
CA CYS A 194 -13.40 -24.02 -4.74
C CYS A 194 -13.36 -25.28 -5.63
N PRO A 195 -14.48 -26.00 -5.80
CA PRO A 195 -14.50 -27.21 -6.63
C PRO A 195 -14.24 -26.95 -8.11
N TRP A 196 -14.44 -25.71 -8.59
CA TRP A 196 -14.29 -25.33 -9.99
C TRP A 196 -12.86 -24.92 -10.33
N CYS A 197 -12.31 -23.95 -9.60
CA CYS A 197 -11.01 -23.37 -9.92
C CYS A 197 -9.89 -23.77 -8.95
N ARG A 198 -10.19 -24.57 -7.92
CA ARG A 198 -9.26 -25.01 -6.87
C ARG A 198 -8.59 -23.87 -6.09
N SER A 199 -9.11 -22.65 -6.20
CA SER A 199 -8.64 -21.51 -5.40
C SER A 199 -9.23 -21.57 -3.99
N PRO A 200 -8.52 -21.07 -2.97
CA PRO A 200 -9.04 -21.03 -1.61
C PRO A 200 -10.37 -20.27 -1.53
N LEU A 201 -11.35 -20.86 -0.84
CA LEU A 201 -12.60 -20.20 -0.47
C LEU A 201 -12.36 -19.26 0.70
N VAL A 202 -12.64 -17.98 0.47
CA VAL A 202 -12.38 -16.91 1.41
C VAL A 202 -13.61 -16.03 1.59
N MET A 203 -13.66 -15.38 2.75
CA MET A 203 -14.66 -14.39 3.13
C MET A 203 -13.98 -13.02 3.25
N ILE A 204 -14.72 -11.97 2.91
CA ILE A 204 -14.26 -10.58 3.07
C ILE A 204 -14.22 -10.25 4.55
N ASP A 205 -13.08 -9.76 5.02
CA ASP A 205 -12.92 -9.28 6.39
C ASP A 205 -13.44 -7.83 6.45
N MET A 206 -14.73 -7.67 6.75
CA MET A 206 -15.42 -6.37 6.74
C MET A 206 -14.75 -5.30 7.60
N PRO A 207 -14.34 -5.57 8.86
CA PRO A 207 -13.56 -4.61 9.64
C PRO A 207 -12.26 -4.18 8.96
N ARG A 208 -11.49 -5.14 8.41
CA ARG A 208 -10.23 -4.82 7.73
C ARG A 208 -10.44 -4.05 6.44
N LEU A 209 -11.40 -4.47 5.62
CA LEU A 209 -11.77 -3.78 4.39
C LEU A 209 -12.15 -2.33 4.70
N THR A 210 -13.01 -2.13 5.71
CA THR A 210 -13.42 -0.78 6.12
C THR A 210 -12.22 0.05 6.54
N ASN A 211 -11.36 -0.47 7.42
CA ASN A 211 -10.20 0.29 7.90
C ASN A 211 -9.20 0.59 6.77
N ALA A 212 -9.05 -0.30 5.80
CA ALA A 212 -8.15 -0.10 4.66
C ALA A 212 -8.68 0.93 3.64
N LEU A 213 -9.99 0.99 3.44
CA LEU A 213 -10.63 1.90 2.49
C LEU A 213 -11.04 3.25 3.09
N ARG A 214 -11.03 3.36 4.42
CA ARG A 214 -11.42 4.58 5.11
C ARG A 214 -10.37 5.68 4.89
N ARG A 215 -10.84 6.82 4.43
CA ARG A 215 -10.06 8.06 4.46
C ARG A 215 -10.41 8.81 5.73
N ARG A 216 -9.43 8.93 6.64
CA ARG A 216 -9.63 9.60 7.93
C ARG A 216 -9.72 11.10 7.76
N SER A 217 -10.65 11.71 8.48
CA SER A 217 -10.72 13.17 8.60
C SER A 217 -9.51 13.70 9.38
N PRO A 218 -8.98 14.89 9.07
CA PRO A 218 -7.98 15.57 9.89
C PRO A 218 -8.45 15.82 11.33
N SER A 219 -9.78 15.91 11.53
CA SER A 219 -10.39 16.11 12.85
C SER A 219 -10.52 14.81 13.65
N GLU A 220 -10.28 13.66 13.03
CA GLU A 220 -10.40 12.37 13.68
C GLU A 220 -9.14 12.04 14.51
N PRO A 221 -9.28 11.68 15.80
CA PRO A 221 -8.13 11.30 16.62
C PRO A 221 -7.42 10.06 16.06
N LEU A 222 -6.11 10.16 15.82
CA LEU A 222 -5.27 9.07 15.28
C LEU A 222 -5.25 7.80 16.15
N LEU A 223 -5.66 7.90 17.41
CA LEU A 223 -5.67 6.80 18.39
C LEU A 223 -6.92 5.91 18.35
N MET A 224 -7.84 6.12 17.39
CA MET A 224 -9.05 5.30 17.27
C MET A 224 -8.85 4.18 16.23
N PRO A 225 -8.54 2.93 16.64
CA PRO A 225 -8.31 1.81 15.71
C PRO A 225 -9.54 1.45 14.87
N SER A 226 -10.74 1.80 15.34
CA SER A 226 -12.02 1.62 14.64
C SER A 226 -12.80 2.94 14.48
N GLY A 227 -12.09 4.07 14.50
CA GLY A 227 -12.67 5.41 14.44
C GLY A 227 -13.46 5.70 13.16
N GLY A 228 -14.25 6.77 13.19
CA GLY A 228 -15.19 7.26 12.17
C GLY A 228 -16.62 6.70 12.29
N LYS A 229 -17.52 7.10 11.38
CA LYS A 229 -18.95 6.84 11.53
C LYS A 229 -19.28 5.34 11.41
N PRO A 230 -20.15 4.80 12.28
CA PRO A 230 -20.63 3.43 12.15
C PRO A 230 -21.51 3.31 10.91
N VAL A 231 -21.44 2.17 10.23
CA VAL A 231 -22.30 1.89 9.09
C VAL A 231 -23.51 1.11 9.58
N GLY A 232 -24.70 1.65 9.35
CA GLY A 232 -25.94 0.96 9.70
C GLY A 232 -26.09 -0.32 8.88
N TRP A 233 -26.10 -1.47 9.56
CA TRP A 233 -26.33 -2.77 8.95
C TRP A 233 -27.36 -3.55 9.75
N ALA A 234 -28.38 -4.09 9.08
CA ALA A 234 -29.35 -4.95 9.74
C ALA A 234 -28.78 -6.36 9.87
N CYS A 235 -28.78 -6.91 11.08
CA CYS A 235 -28.45 -8.31 11.28
C CYS A 235 -29.40 -9.20 10.46
N ARG A 236 -28.85 -10.11 9.65
CA ARG A 236 -29.67 -11.01 8.83
C ARG A 236 -30.41 -12.08 9.63
N GLY A 237 -29.96 -12.39 10.84
CA GLY A 237 -30.61 -13.36 11.73
C GLY A 237 -31.84 -12.80 12.46
N CYS A 238 -31.76 -11.58 12.98
CA CYS A 238 -32.81 -11.00 13.84
C CYS A 238 -33.29 -9.60 13.42
N GLY A 239 -32.66 -8.96 12.42
CA GLY A 239 -32.96 -7.59 12.01
C GLY A 239 -32.38 -6.49 12.90
N ALA A 240 -31.77 -6.82 14.05
CA ALA A 240 -31.20 -5.83 14.96
C ALA A 240 -30.10 -5.00 14.29
N PRO A 241 -29.99 -3.69 14.60
CA PRO A 241 -28.94 -2.85 14.07
C PRO A 241 -27.57 -3.31 14.60
N MET A 242 -26.57 -3.30 13.73
CA MET A 242 -25.19 -3.60 14.05
C MET A 242 -24.22 -2.85 13.14
N ASP A 243 -22.95 -2.79 13.55
CA ASP A 243 -21.88 -2.15 12.79
C ASP A 243 -20.87 -3.21 12.27
N PRO A 244 -20.95 -3.61 10.98
CA PRO A 244 -20.10 -4.65 10.41
C PRO A 244 -18.65 -4.20 10.23
N THR A 245 -18.37 -2.91 10.47
CA THR A 245 -17.01 -2.37 10.47
C THR A 245 -16.25 -2.68 11.76
N ARG A 246 -16.97 -3.11 12.80
CA ARG A 246 -16.42 -3.41 14.13
C ARG A 246 -16.82 -4.81 14.61
N GLU A 247 -18.01 -5.24 14.23
CA GLU A 247 -18.63 -6.46 14.70
C GLU A 247 -18.56 -7.55 13.62
N THR A 248 -18.13 -8.75 14.01
CA THR A 248 -18.17 -9.94 13.14
C THR A 248 -19.40 -10.82 13.43
N ARG A 249 -20.17 -10.48 14.46
CA ARG A 249 -21.40 -11.17 14.87
C ARG A 249 -22.35 -10.15 15.50
N CYS A 250 -23.65 -10.36 15.34
CA CYS A 250 -24.65 -9.52 15.97
C CYS A 250 -24.60 -9.64 17.50
N GLY A 251 -24.60 -8.50 18.21
CA GLY A 251 -24.67 -8.48 19.68
C GLY A 251 -25.98 -9.02 20.27
N HIS A 252 -27.06 -9.10 19.49
CA HIS A 252 -28.37 -9.57 19.96
C HIS A 252 -28.59 -11.07 19.77
N CYS A 253 -28.36 -11.60 18.56
CA CYS A 253 -28.63 -13.02 18.24
C CYS A 253 -27.37 -13.84 17.95
N HIS A 254 -26.18 -13.23 18.02
CA HIS A 254 -24.89 -13.85 17.69
C HIS A 254 -24.73 -14.39 16.27
N HIS A 255 -25.68 -14.11 15.38
CA HIS A 255 -25.60 -14.45 13.96
C HIS A 255 -24.37 -13.80 13.33
N ALA A 256 -23.59 -14.58 12.59
CA ALA A 256 -22.35 -14.11 11.98
C ALA A 256 -22.62 -13.15 10.83
N VAL A 257 -21.76 -12.14 10.67
CA VAL A 257 -21.77 -11.29 9.48
C VAL A 257 -21.17 -12.09 8.33
N VAL A 258 -21.97 -12.34 7.31
CA VAL A 258 -21.53 -13.01 6.09
C VAL A 258 -21.75 -12.08 4.90
N VAL A 259 -20.75 -12.06 4.01
CA VAL A 259 -20.77 -11.28 2.77
C VAL A 259 -20.34 -12.23 1.64
N PRO A 260 -21.24 -13.14 1.20
CA PRO A 260 -20.89 -14.19 0.23
C PRO A 260 -20.56 -13.67 -1.19
N SER A 261 -20.79 -12.38 -1.47
CA SER A 261 -20.44 -11.75 -2.73
C SER A 261 -20.06 -10.28 -2.55
N LEU A 262 -19.27 -9.73 -3.47
CA LEU A 262 -18.96 -8.29 -3.48
C LEU A 262 -20.20 -7.40 -3.66
N GLU A 263 -21.30 -7.92 -4.21
CA GLU A 263 -22.56 -7.17 -4.37
C GLU A 263 -23.07 -6.55 -3.08
N GLU A 264 -22.94 -7.33 -2.01
CA GLU A 264 -23.50 -6.99 -0.71
C GLU A 264 -22.72 -5.88 -0.03
N LEU A 265 -21.52 -5.54 -0.53
CA LEU A 265 -20.74 -4.42 -0.01
C LEU A 265 -21.33 -3.05 -0.34
N GLY A 266 -22.30 -2.95 -1.25
CA GLY A 266 -22.86 -1.68 -1.73
C GLY A 266 -23.05 -0.61 -0.65
N PRO A 267 -23.85 -0.88 0.41
CA PRO A 267 -24.07 0.08 1.50
C PRO A 267 -22.81 0.49 2.25
N LEU A 268 -21.86 -0.43 2.46
CA LEU A 268 -20.57 -0.13 3.08
C LEU A 268 -19.73 0.77 2.18
N LEU A 269 -19.65 0.45 0.89
CA LEU A 269 -18.90 1.24 -0.09
C LEU A 269 -19.48 2.65 -0.24
N ASP A 270 -20.83 2.79 -0.23
CA ASP A 270 -21.51 4.09 -0.28
C ASP A 270 -21.14 4.97 0.93
N ALA A 271 -21.17 4.38 2.13
CA ALA A 271 -20.81 5.08 3.36
C ALA A 271 -19.34 5.51 3.35
N LEU A 272 -18.42 4.62 2.97
CA LEU A 272 -16.99 4.92 2.89
C LEU A 272 -16.66 6.00 1.86
N GLU A 273 -17.33 5.97 0.71
CA GLU A 273 -17.15 6.95 -0.35
C GLU A 273 -17.68 8.34 0.07
N HIS A 274 -18.82 8.38 0.74
CA HIS A 274 -19.35 9.61 1.31
C HIS A 274 -18.42 10.19 2.39
N ASP A 275 -18.02 9.38 3.37
CA ASP A 275 -17.10 9.80 4.43
C ASP A 275 -15.75 10.26 3.85
N GLY A 276 -15.27 9.59 2.81
CA GLY A 276 -14.05 9.95 2.10
C GLY A 276 -14.12 11.34 1.46
N ARG A 277 -15.23 11.66 0.77
CA ARG A 277 -15.47 13.00 0.21
C ARG A 277 -15.50 14.08 1.28
N VAL A 278 -16.21 13.83 2.39
CA VAL A 278 -16.27 14.78 3.52
C VAL A 278 -14.87 15.03 4.08
N ALA A 279 -14.07 13.97 4.27
CA ALA A 279 -12.69 14.11 4.74
C ALA A 279 -11.79 14.87 3.74
N GLU A 280 -12.00 14.72 2.43
CA GLU A 280 -11.30 15.48 1.39
C GLU A 280 -11.63 16.97 1.45
N ASP A 281 -12.91 17.31 1.57
CA ASP A 281 -13.36 18.69 1.68
C ASP A 281 -12.80 19.37 2.94
N GLU A 282 -12.77 18.67 4.08
CA GLU A 282 -12.18 19.18 5.31
C GLU A 282 -10.67 19.42 5.18
N VAL A 283 -9.93 18.49 4.56
CA VAL A 283 -8.49 18.66 4.28
C VAL A 283 -8.25 19.90 3.41
N GLU A 284 -9.03 20.08 2.35
CA GLU A 284 -8.86 21.21 1.44
C GLU A 284 -9.27 22.53 2.10
N GLN A 285 -10.33 22.55 2.93
CA GLN A 285 -10.69 23.73 3.72
C GLN A 285 -9.58 24.11 4.70
N GLU A 286 -9.00 23.14 5.42
CA GLU A 286 -7.88 23.38 6.32
C GLU A 286 -6.64 23.88 5.55
N ARG A 287 -6.34 23.29 4.39
CA ARG A 287 -5.27 23.76 3.50
C ARG A 287 -5.50 25.22 3.08
N ARG A 288 -6.71 25.58 2.67
CA ARG A 288 -7.07 26.97 2.30
C ARG A 288 -6.94 27.92 3.48
N ARG A 289 -7.40 27.52 4.68
CA ARG A 289 -7.25 28.33 5.90
C ARG A 289 -5.78 28.58 6.25
N ARG A 290 -4.93 27.54 6.17
CA ARG A 290 -3.49 27.67 6.37
C ARG A 290 -2.85 28.59 5.33
N LEU A 291 -3.17 28.43 4.05
CA LEU A 291 -2.68 29.31 2.99
C LEU A 291 -3.12 30.76 3.20
N ALA A 292 -4.38 31.00 3.57
CA ALA A 292 -4.90 32.33 3.89
C ALA A 292 -4.18 32.94 5.11
N SER A 293 -3.80 32.16 6.11
CA SER A 293 -3.03 32.68 7.25
C SER A 293 -1.61 33.13 6.89
N TYR A 294 -1.02 32.58 5.81
CA TYR A 294 0.27 33.05 5.29
C TYR A 294 0.15 34.32 4.44
N VAL A 295 -1.01 34.56 3.84
CA VAL A 295 -1.33 35.80 3.14
C VAL A 295 -1.92 36.78 4.15
N THR A 296 -1.07 37.42 4.96
CA THR A 296 -1.49 38.54 5.79
C THR A 296 -2.21 39.59 4.93
N PRO A 297 -3.32 40.20 5.39
CA PRO A 297 -3.82 41.42 4.78
C PRO A 297 -2.68 42.44 4.76
N SER A 298 -2.42 43.07 3.61
CA SER A 298 -1.63 44.29 3.60
C SER A 298 -2.30 45.28 4.56
N ASP A 299 -1.53 45.78 5.52
CA ASP A 299 -1.99 46.75 6.52
C ASP A 299 -2.78 47.88 5.82
N PRO A 300 -4.04 48.18 6.21
CA PRO A 300 -4.83 49.26 5.61
C PRO A 300 -4.15 50.63 5.76
N ALA A 301 -3.16 50.75 6.65
CA ALA A 301 -2.40 51.96 6.88
C ALA A 301 -1.13 52.09 6.01
N GLY A 302 -0.82 51.14 5.11
CA GLY A 302 0.49 51.14 4.43
C GLY A 302 1.67 51.13 5.40
N GLY A 303 1.43 50.67 6.64
CA GLY A 303 2.36 50.67 7.75
C GLY A 303 3.27 49.45 7.69
N LYS A 304 4.57 49.69 7.70
CA LYS A 304 5.62 48.66 7.68
C LYS A 304 5.69 47.91 9.02
N HIS A 305 4.65 47.16 9.38
CA HIS A 305 4.64 46.34 10.59
C HIS A 305 4.53 44.84 10.25
N GLY A 306 5.37 44.38 9.33
CA GLY A 306 5.56 42.95 9.02
C GLY A 306 7.02 42.52 8.90
N HIS A 307 7.99 43.42 9.18
CA HIS A 307 9.41 43.18 8.92
C HIS A 307 10.29 43.10 10.17
N PHE A 308 9.73 43.08 11.39
CA PHE A 308 10.55 43.08 12.61
C PHE A 308 11.42 41.81 12.76
N TRP A 309 10.99 40.66 12.22
CA TRP A 309 11.75 39.41 12.32
C TRP A 309 12.48 38.96 11.04
N ARG A 310 12.09 39.46 9.86
CA ARG A 310 12.73 39.06 8.59
C ARG A 310 13.93 39.94 8.24
N GLY A 311 13.83 41.25 8.47
CA GLY A 311 14.85 42.21 8.06
C GLY A 311 16.19 42.04 8.78
N ASP A 312 16.19 41.85 10.09
CA ASP A 312 17.44 41.83 10.86
C ASP A 312 18.19 40.50 10.76
N TYR A 313 17.47 39.39 10.56
CA TYR A 313 18.09 38.08 10.32
C TYR A 313 18.68 38.00 8.91
N GLU A 314 17.95 38.42 7.87
CA GLU A 314 18.48 38.52 6.50
C GLU A 314 19.63 39.51 6.42
N LYS A 315 19.52 40.71 7.03
CA LYS A 315 20.65 41.66 7.08
C LYS A 315 21.85 41.13 7.87
N ARG A 316 21.65 40.21 8.82
CA ARG A 316 22.74 39.56 9.56
C ARG A 316 23.38 38.49 8.68
N TYR A 317 22.57 37.68 8.00
CA TYR A 317 22.99 36.67 7.04
C TYR A 317 23.76 37.29 5.86
N ASP A 318 23.24 38.37 5.28
CA ASP A 318 23.87 39.11 4.19
C ASP A 318 25.15 39.83 4.65
N ARG A 319 25.19 40.37 5.88
CA ARG A 319 26.44 40.90 6.45
C ARG A 319 27.47 39.80 6.69
N GLU A 320 27.02 38.61 7.08
CA GLU A 320 27.89 37.46 7.31
C GLU A 320 28.44 36.90 5.99
N ASN A 321 27.60 36.79 4.95
CA ASN A 321 28.02 36.45 3.59
C ASN A 321 28.91 37.53 2.98
N ALA A 322 28.57 38.82 3.09
CA ALA A 322 29.44 39.90 2.63
C ALA A 322 30.74 40.02 3.44
N ARG A 323 30.81 39.47 4.66
CA ARG A 323 32.08 39.29 5.41
C ARG A 323 32.86 38.10 4.87
N ARG A 324 32.20 37.00 4.49
CA ARG A 324 32.83 35.84 3.82
C ARG A 324 33.39 36.23 2.45
N ASP A 325 32.66 37.00 1.67
CA ASP A 325 33.05 37.44 0.32
C ASP A 325 34.20 38.46 0.35
N ARG A 326 34.23 39.35 1.36
CA ARG A 326 35.34 40.31 1.57
C ARG A 326 36.55 39.71 2.27
N GLY A 327 36.41 38.55 2.91
CA GLY A 327 37.50 37.84 3.60
C GLY A 327 38.48 37.13 2.67
N GLY A 328 38.26 37.22 1.35
CA GLY A 328 38.91 36.34 0.39
C GLY A 328 38.35 34.92 0.53
N ALA A 329 38.06 34.28 -0.60
CA ALA A 329 37.79 32.86 -0.61
C ALA A 329 38.92 32.17 0.16
N ARG A 330 38.64 31.61 1.34
CA ARG A 330 39.47 30.50 1.80
C ARG A 330 39.20 29.42 0.78
N GLU A 331 40.16 29.21 -0.11
CA GLU A 331 40.20 28.01 -0.93
C GLU A 331 39.86 26.83 -0.01
N TRP A 332 38.82 26.10 -0.38
CA TRP A 332 38.62 24.78 0.18
C TRP A 332 39.91 24.00 -0.14
N PRO A 333 40.69 23.59 0.87
CA PRO A 333 41.88 22.82 0.58
C PRO A 333 41.43 21.54 -0.13
N SER A 334 42.04 21.27 -1.28
CA SER A 334 41.79 20.04 -2.05
C SER A 334 42.33 18.79 -1.36
N SER A 335 42.99 18.93 -0.21
CA SER A 335 43.25 17.84 0.73
C SER A 335 42.01 17.63 1.60
N GLY A 336 41.48 16.42 1.61
CA GLY A 336 40.26 16.03 2.34
C GLY A 336 40.25 16.41 3.82
N TRP A 337 39.09 16.20 4.45
CA TRP A 337 38.84 16.47 5.87
C TRP A 337 40.06 16.13 6.74
N PRO A 338 40.54 17.04 7.61
CA PRO A 338 41.63 16.71 8.50
C PRO A 338 41.20 15.52 9.35
N GLU A 339 42.01 14.47 9.35
CA GLU A 339 41.82 13.34 10.25
C GLU A 339 41.64 13.89 11.66
N SER A 340 40.53 13.52 12.29
CA SER A 340 40.26 13.80 13.68
C SER A 340 41.43 13.28 14.49
N SER A 341 42.19 14.18 15.10
CA SER A 341 43.24 13.85 16.05
C SER A 341 42.66 13.08 17.23
N GLY A 342 42.80 11.75 17.18
CA GLY A 342 43.08 10.83 18.29
C GLY A 342 42.34 11.02 19.62
N GLY A 343 41.08 11.48 19.63
CA GLY A 343 40.26 11.58 20.84
C GLY A 343 38.99 10.77 20.70
N SER A 344 38.77 9.79 21.59
CA SER A 344 37.50 9.06 21.65
C SER A 344 36.32 10.05 21.74
N PRO A 345 35.22 9.80 21.00
CA PRO A 345 34.04 10.65 21.10
C PRO A 345 33.52 10.66 22.54
N PRO A 346 33.06 11.81 23.05
CA PRO A 346 32.61 11.94 24.43
C PRO A 346 31.44 11.01 24.68
N THR A 347 31.46 10.36 25.84
CA THR A 347 30.37 9.46 26.22
C THR A 347 29.10 10.25 26.50
N LEU A 348 27.94 9.60 26.40
CA LEU A 348 26.64 10.22 26.72
C LEU A 348 26.59 10.85 28.12
N VAL A 349 27.39 10.34 29.06
CA VAL A 349 27.52 10.87 30.42
C VAL A 349 28.24 12.22 30.43
N GLU A 350 29.30 12.38 29.63
CA GLU A 350 30.04 13.65 29.52
C GLU A 350 29.21 14.73 28.80
N ILE A 351 28.41 14.32 27.81
CA ILE A 351 27.47 15.20 27.13
C ILE A 351 26.37 15.66 28.12
N ALA A 352 25.83 14.74 28.91
CA ALA A 352 24.82 15.06 29.93
C ALA A 352 25.35 16.01 31.01
N LEU A 353 26.58 15.82 31.50
CA LEU A 353 27.21 16.70 32.49
C LEU A 353 27.48 18.10 31.95
N ARG A 354 27.88 18.23 30.67
CA ARG A 354 28.06 19.54 30.02
C ARG A 354 26.75 20.29 29.84
N ILE A 355 25.66 19.59 29.53
CA ILE A 355 24.33 20.18 29.44
C ILE A 355 23.83 20.61 30.82
N ALA A 356 24.04 19.78 31.86
CA ALA A 356 23.68 20.14 33.24
C ALA A 356 24.45 21.37 33.74
N ALA A 357 25.74 21.50 33.42
CA ALA A 357 26.55 22.67 33.79
C ALA A 357 26.14 23.97 33.06
N LEU A 358 25.55 23.86 31.86
CA LEU A 358 25.02 25.00 31.11
C LEU A 358 23.64 25.45 31.63
N LEU A 359 22.86 24.55 32.23
CA LEU A 359 21.55 24.83 32.80
C LEU A 359 21.60 25.35 34.24
N LEU A 360 22.76 25.25 34.90
CA LEU A 360 23.01 25.76 36.25
C LEU A 360 23.77 27.11 36.26
N ARG A 361 23.96 27.74 35.09
CA ARG A 361 24.33 29.15 34.95
C ARG A 361 23.11 29.94 34.54
#